data_AF-A0A3E0PAU6-F1
#
_entry.id   AF-A0A3E0PAU6-F1
#
_cell.length_a   1.000
_cell.length_b   1.000
_cell.length_c   1.000
_cell.angle_alpha   90.00
_cell.angle_beta   90.00
_cell.angle_gamma   90.00
#
_symmetry.space_group_name_H-M   'P 1'
#
loop_
_entity.id
_entity.type
_entity.pdbx_description
1 polymer ?
#
loop_
_entity_poly.entity_id
_entity_poly.type
_entity_poly.pdbx_seq_one_letter_code
_entity_poly.pdbx_strand_id
1 'polypeptide(L)'
;MGVFDTSRASTTNIASGTVNEEARQAFLTNFAGAAYATSPTLTPEFLNGVDMVAVCSTDTEDAGISPLSASEQTALFEFVQGGGTAFLIAEGFTPHLAAAQSIVAPFGVTIEDDGMSDILVAAPTNPAHPIFDGPFGVAPPIPILGTGIFTDLGPYATPLARLQIGRQPALAVIEAGVIAPGSGRVVIIGDGSPFVDTADGGFSRYTETMLLNTLAYLAPVPEPSGRVLGGMAVAGLVAVVRTRRCRRV
;
A
#
# COMPACT_ATOMS: atom_id res chain seq x y z
N MET A 1 -7.66 -3.67 7.26
CA MET A 1 -7.40 -3.32 5.84
C MET A 1 -8.71 -3.37 5.07
N GLY A 2 -9.09 -2.27 4.42
CA GLY A 2 -10.23 -2.22 3.52
C GLY A 2 -9.89 -2.83 2.17
N VAL A 3 -10.77 -3.65 1.63
CA VAL A 3 -10.64 -4.27 0.30
C VAL A 3 -12.01 -4.38 -0.37
N PHE A 4 -12.04 -4.75 -1.65
CA PHE A 4 -13.29 -5.06 -2.32
C PHE A 4 -13.92 -6.36 -1.81
N ASP A 5 -15.25 -6.45 -1.83
CA ASP A 5 -15.97 -7.69 -1.55
C ASP A 5 -16.08 -8.63 -2.77
N THR A 6 -16.72 -9.79 -2.57
CA THR A 6 -16.85 -10.83 -3.60
C THR A 6 -17.74 -10.45 -4.78
N SER A 7 -18.51 -9.37 -4.69
CA SER A 7 -19.31 -8.88 -5.82
C SER A 7 -18.49 -8.06 -6.82
N ARG A 8 -17.31 -7.60 -6.40
CA ARG A 8 -16.41 -6.78 -7.23
C ARG A 8 -15.15 -7.53 -7.67
N ALA A 9 -14.62 -8.40 -6.81
CA ALA A 9 -13.51 -9.31 -7.12
C ALA A 9 -13.82 -10.69 -6.51
N SER A 10 -13.75 -11.74 -7.30
CA SER A 10 -14.16 -13.11 -6.95
C SER A 10 -12.95 -13.95 -6.54
N THR A 11 -12.31 -14.62 -7.50
CA THR A 11 -11.22 -15.57 -7.23
C THR A 11 -9.95 -14.90 -6.71
N THR A 12 -9.65 -13.69 -7.18
CA THR A 12 -8.47 -12.90 -6.79
C THR A 12 -8.72 -12.02 -5.55
N ASN A 13 -9.88 -12.14 -4.91
CA ASN A 13 -10.19 -11.35 -3.73
C ASN A 13 -9.20 -11.62 -2.58
N ILE A 14 -8.41 -10.63 -2.15
CA ILE A 14 -7.40 -10.85 -1.10
C ILE A 14 -8.00 -11.21 0.27
N ALA A 15 -9.29 -10.93 0.54
CA ALA A 15 -9.94 -11.28 1.80
C ALA A 15 -10.59 -12.67 1.80
N SER A 16 -10.94 -13.22 0.63
CA SER A 16 -11.80 -14.41 0.56
C SER A 16 -11.61 -15.30 -0.68
N GLY A 17 -10.84 -14.83 -1.66
CA GLY A 17 -10.56 -15.52 -2.91
C GLY A 17 -9.60 -16.69 -2.71
N THR A 18 -9.68 -17.64 -3.65
CA THR A 18 -8.99 -18.94 -3.58
C THR A 18 -7.57 -18.90 -4.11
N VAL A 19 -7.16 -17.82 -4.80
CA VAL A 19 -5.81 -17.71 -5.39
C VAL A 19 -4.87 -16.83 -4.56
N ASN A 20 -5.34 -16.26 -3.45
CA ASN A 20 -4.58 -15.37 -2.58
C ASN A 20 -4.66 -15.84 -1.11
N GLU A 21 -4.87 -17.15 -0.89
CA GLU A 21 -5.03 -17.69 0.45
C GLU A 21 -3.77 -17.54 1.29
N GLU A 22 -2.58 -17.77 0.72
CA GLU A 22 -1.31 -17.67 1.40
C GLU A 22 -0.98 -16.20 1.75
N ALA A 23 -1.18 -15.28 0.81
CA ALA A 23 -1.04 -13.83 1.05
C ALA A 23 -1.97 -13.36 2.19
N ARG A 24 -3.21 -13.84 2.18
CA ARG A 24 -4.20 -13.56 3.23
C ARG A 24 -3.77 -14.13 4.59
N GLN A 25 -3.30 -15.37 4.63
CA GLN A 25 -2.84 -16.00 5.86
C GLN A 25 -1.58 -15.32 6.41
N ALA A 26 -0.64 -14.92 5.55
CA ALA A 26 0.56 -14.20 5.95
C ALA A 26 0.22 -12.88 6.65
N PHE A 27 -0.73 -12.11 6.09
CA PHE A 27 -1.23 -10.89 6.73
C PHE A 27 -1.84 -11.17 8.12
N LEU A 28 -2.79 -12.09 8.21
CA LEU A 28 -3.51 -12.37 9.46
C LEU A 28 -2.58 -12.95 10.55
N THR A 29 -1.55 -13.70 10.15
CA THR A 29 -0.58 -14.31 11.06
C THR A 29 0.40 -13.29 11.62
N ASN A 30 0.87 -12.35 10.79
CA ASN A 30 1.95 -11.43 11.15
C ASN A 30 1.47 -10.10 11.74
N PHE A 31 0.21 -9.73 11.52
CA PHE A 31 -0.37 -8.50 12.06
C PHE A 31 -1.47 -8.82 13.07
N ALA A 32 -1.08 -8.90 14.35
CA ALA A 32 -2.00 -9.26 15.43
C ALA A 32 -3.18 -8.27 15.52
N GLY A 33 -4.40 -8.82 15.56
CA GLY A 33 -5.63 -8.01 15.59
C GLY A 33 -6.04 -7.43 14.24
N ALA A 34 -5.28 -7.69 13.17
CA ALA A 34 -5.65 -7.28 11.84
C ALA A 34 -6.88 -8.05 11.33
N ALA A 35 -7.71 -7.35 10.56
CA ALA A 35 -8.88 -7.90 9.92
C ALA A 35 -9.10 -7.24 8.56
N TYR A 36 -9.86 -7.92 7.71
CA TYR A 36 -10.39 -7.35 6.47
C TYR A 36 -11.74 -6.70 6.72
N ALA A 37 -11.93 -5.52 6.15
CA ALA A 37 -13.24 -4.92 5.95
C ALA A 37 -13.51 -4.88 4.45
N THR A 38 -14.70 -5.30 4.03
CA THR A 38 -15.04 -5.44 2.61
C THR A 38 -16.18 -4.54 2.22
N SER A 39 -16.14 -3.99 1.01
CA SER A 39 -17.23 -3.20 0.42
C SER A 39 -17.26 -3.41 -1.10
N PRO A 40 -18.41 -3.31 -1.79
CA PRO A 40 -18.45 -3.37 -3.26
C PRO A 40 -17.99 -2.06 -3.92
N THR A 41 -17.93 -0.98 -3.14
CA THR A 41 -17.63 0.40 -3.59
C THR A 41 -16.69 1.10 -2.61
N LEU A 42 -15.74 1.86 -3.13
CA LEU A 42 -14.90 2.76 -2.31
C LEU A 42 -15.67 4.05 -1.99
N THR A 43 -16.43 4.05 -0.90
CA THR A 43 -17.10 5.28 -0.41
C THR A 43 -16.27 5.94 0.68
N PRO A 44 -16.41 7.26 0.90
CA PRO A 44 -15.77 7.94 2.02
C PRO A 44 -16.10 7.30 3.37
N GLU A 45 -17.33 6.86 3.59
CA GLU A 45 -17.75 6.20 4.83
C GLU A 45 -17.01 4.89 5.07
N PHE A 46 -16.84 4.08 4.01
CA PHE A 46 -16.07 2.84 4.10
C PHE A 46 -14.59 3.10 4.36
N LEU A 47 -13.99 4.04 3.62
CA LEU A 47 -12.57 4.38 3.74
C LEU A 47 -12.22 4.99 5.10
N ASN A 48 -13.11 5.79 5.68
CA ASN A 48 -12.95 6.30 7.05
C ASN A 48 -13.00 5.21 8.13
N GLY A 49 -13.53 4.03 7.81
CA GLY A 49 -13.63 2.89 8.72
C GLY A 49 -12.41 1.98 8.74
N VAL A 50 -11.37 2.26 7.94
CA VAL A 50 -10.20 1.39 7.79
C VAL A 50 -8.88 2.15 7.94
N ASP A 51 -7.86 1.46 8.46
CA ASP A 51 -6.52 2.03 8.63
C ASP A 51 -5.74 2.20 7.31
N MET A 52 -6.02 1.30 6.36
CA MET A 52 -5.42 1.26 5.03
C MET A 52 -6.37 0.57 4.07
N VAL A 53 -6.22 0.84 2.77
CA VAL A 53 -6.96 0.16 1.71
C VAL A 53 -6.01 -0.60 0.78
N ALA A 54 -6.38 -1.81 0.37
CA ALA A 54 -5.71 -2.51 -0.72
C ALA A 54 -6.71 -2.70 -1.87
N VAL A 55 -6.30 -2.29 -3.08
CA VAL A 55 -7.14 -2.34 -4.27
C VAL A 55 -6.39 -3.09 -5.34
N CYS A 56 -6.97 -4.20 -5.80
CA CYS A 56 -6.44 -5.01 -6.89
C CYS A 56 -7.34 -4.86 -8.12
N SER A 57 -6.75 -4.71 -9.30
CA SER A 57 -7.48 -4.59 -10.57
C SER A 57 -8.05 -5.92 -11.08
N THR A 58 -7.60 -7.06 -10.55
CA THR A 58 -8.01 -8.40 -11.03
C THR A 58 -9.27 -8.88 -10.32
N ASP A 59 -10.16 -9.56 -11.05
CA ASP A 59 -11.31 -10.32 -10.54
C ASP A 59 -11.05 -11.84 -10.65
N THR A 60 -10.55 -12.22 -11.82
CA THR A 60 -10.07 -13.56 -12.17
C THR A 60 -8.75 -13.47 -12.92
N GLU A 61 -8.17 -14.60 -13.31
CA GLU A 61 -6.99 -14.66 -14.18
C GLU A 61 -7.24 -14.00 -15.55
N ASP A 62 -8.47 -14.07 -16.07
CA ASP A 62 -8.81 -13.61 -17.41
C ASP A 62 -9.65 -12.32 -17.44
N ALA A 63 -9.97 -11.74 -16.28
CA ALA A 63 -10.82 -10.55 -16.19
C ALA A 63 -10.43 -9.62 -15.05
N GLY A 64 -10.41 -8.32 -15.34
CA GLY A 64 -10.34 -7.28 -14.32
C GLY A 64 -11.67 -7.02 -13.64
N ILE A 65 -11.63 -6.38 -12.47
CA ILE A 65 -12.81 -5.80 -11.84
C ILE A 65 -13.44 -4.75 -12.76
N SER A 66 -14.70 -4.37 -12.52
CA SER A 66 -15.24 -3.18 -13.17
C SER A 66 -14.42 -1.95 -12.77
N PRO A 67 -13.97 -1.11 -13.73
CA PRO A 67 -13.18 0.09 -13.43
C PRO A 67 -13.83 0.96 -12.35
N LEU A 68 -12.99 1.61 -11.55
CA LEU A 68 -13.46 2.55 -10.52
C LEU A 68 -14.26 3.67 -11.18
N SER A 69 -15.45 3.92 -10.66
CA SER A 69 -16.22 5.12 -11.00
C SER A 69 -15.46 6.39 -10.61
N ALA A 70 -15.83 7.53 -11.21
CA ALA A 70 -15.23 8.81 -10.85
C ALA A 70 -15.34 9.13 -9.35
N SER A 71 -16.46 8.77 -8.70
CA SER A 71 -16.64 8.95 -7.26
C SER A 71 -15.73 8.05 -6.41
N GLU A 72 -15.49 6.80 -6.83
CA GLU A 72 -14.56 5.89 -6.13
C GLU A 72 -13.12 6.38 -6.27
N GLN A 73 -12.76 6.88 -7.46
CA GLN A 73 -11.46 7.50 -7.74
C GLN A 73 -11.21 8.73 -6.86
N THR A 74 -12.19 9.64 -6.77
CA THR A 74 -12.13 10.80 -5.87
C THR A 74 -12.01 10.37 -4.42
N ALA A 75 -12.84 9.42 -3.96
CA ALA A 75 -12.81 8.95 -2.57
C ALA A 75 -11.46 8.31 -2.20
N LEU A 76 -10.87 7.50 -3.10
CA LEU A 76 -9.56 6.90 -2.90
C LEU A 76 -8.46 7.98 -2.78
N PHE A 77 -8.47 8.98 -3.66
CA PHE A 77 -7.50 10.07 -3.61
C PHE A 77 -7.65 10.90 -2.33
N GLU A 78 -8.88 11.28 -1.96
CA GLU A 78 -9.17 12.06 -0.75
C GLU A 78 -8.82 11.30 0.54
N PHE A 79 -9.05 9.99 0.57
CA PHE A 79 -8.63 9.15 1.70
C PHE A 79 -7.12 9.21 1.91
N VAL A 80 -6.32 9.05 0.84
CA VAL A 80 -4.87 9.15 0.94
C VAL A 80 -4.42 10.57 1.27
N GLN A 81 -5.02 11.58 0.62
CA GLN A 81 -4.75 12.98 0.90
C GLN A 81 -5.03 13.34 2.37
N GLY A 82 -6.04 12.70 2.99
CA GLY A 82 -6.42 12.85 4.40
C GLY A 82 -5.58 12.05 5.39
N GLY A 83 -4.56 11.30 4.94
CA GLY A 83 -3.65 10.55 5.81
C GLY A 83 -3.82 9.03 5.76
N GLY A 84 -4.84 8.53 5.06
CA GLY A 84 -5.00 7.10 4.78
C GLY A 84 -3.86 6.56 3.91
N THR A 85 -3.59 5.26 4.01
CA THR A 85 -2.55 4.62 3.19
C THR A 85 -3.15 3.58 2.24
N ALA A 86 -2.53 3.43 1.06
CA ALA A 86 -3.05 2.57 0.01
C ALA A 86 -2.00 1.62 -0.56
N PHE A 87 -2.39 0.36 -0.77
CA PHE A 87 -1.65 -0.61 -1.57
C PHE A 87 -2.41 -0.89 -2.86
N LEU A 88 -1.87 -0.46 -4.00
CA LEU A 88 -2.51 -0.54 -5.30
C LEU A 88 -1.82 -1.63 -6.13
N ILE A 89 -2.54 -2.70 -6.43
CA ILE A 89 -2.10 -3.79 -7.29
C ILE A 89 -2.77 -3.59 -8.64
N ALA A 90 -2.08 -2.92 -9.54
CA ALA A 90 -2.58 -2.46 -10.83
C ALA A 90 -2.04 -3.37 -11.93
N GLU A 91 -2.64 -4.54 -12.09
CA GLU A 91 -2.33 -5.51 -13.15
C GLU A 91 -2.52 -4.88 -14.54
N GLY A 92 -1.43 -4.69 -15.27
CA GLY A 92 -1.45 -4.03 -16.58
C GLY A 92 -1.68 -4.96 -17.77
N PHE A 93 -1.75 -6.27 -17.57
CA PHE A 93 -2.15 -7.19 -18.64
C PHE A 93 -3.55 -6.82 -19.19
N THR A 94 -3.69 -6.84 -20.53
CA THR A 94 -4.85 -6.31 -21.29
C THR A 94 -6.25 -6.55 -20.68
N PRO A 95 -6.65 -7.75 -20.20
CA PRO A 95 -7.98 -7.95 -19.60
C PRO A 95 -8.21 -7.17 -18.30
N HIS A 96 -7.15 -6.68 -17.64
CA HIS A 96 -7.21 -5.94 -16.38
C HIS A 96 -6.87 -4.45 -16.55
N LEU A 97 -6.29 -4.06 -17.69
CA LEU A 97 -5.70 -2.74 -17.90
C LEU A 97 -6.67 -1.57 -17.62
N ALA A 98 -7.93 -1.67 -18.04
CA ALA A 98 -8.92 -0.62 -17.79
C ALA A 98 -9.18 -0.41 -16.28
N ALA A 99 -9.21 -1.51 -15.51
CA ALA A 99 -9.36 -1.47 -14.07
C ALA A 99 -8.09 -0.92 -13.40
N ALA A 100 -6.91 -1.43 -13.80
CA ALA A 100 -5.62 -0.93 -13.31
C ALA A 100 -5.45 0.57 -13.54
N GLN A 101 -5.74 1.05 -14.75
CA GLN A 101 -5.68 2.48 -15.07
C GLN A 101 -6.64 3.29 -14.19
N SER A 102 -7.86 2.79 -13.91
CA SER A 102 -8.81 3.48 -13.03
C SER A 102 -8.36 3.56 -11.56
N ILE A 103 -7.50 2.63 -11.12
CA ILE A 103 -6.95 2.61 -9.75
C ILE A 103 -5.80 3.61 -9.61
N VAL A 104 -4.95 3.75 -10.63
CA VAL A 104 -3.72 4.57 -10.55
C VAL A 104 -3.90 5.99 -11.10
N ALA A 105 -4.86 6.21 -12.01
CA ALA A 105 -5.19 7.53 -12.57
C ALA A 105 -5.44 8.64 -11.53
N PRO A 106 -6.11 8.39 -10.38
CA PRO A 106 -6.35 9.43 -9.37
C PRO A 106 -5.06 10.08 -8.86
N PHE A 107 -3.94 9.37 -8.94
CA PHE A 107 -2.63 9.84 -8.51
C PHE A 107 -1.77 10.41 -9.66
N GLY A 108 -2.36 10.55 -10.86
CA GLY A 108 -1.67 11.03 -12.06
C GLY A 108 -0.77 9.99 -12.72
N VAL A 109 -0.82 8.72 -12.29
CA VAL A 109 -0.03 7.64 -12.86
C VAL A 109 -0.73 7.07 -14.11
N THR A 110 0.05 6.76 -15.13
CA THR A 110 -0.39 6.06 -16.34
C THR A 110 0.27 4.69 -16.40
N ILE A 111 -0.52 3.68 -16.71
CA ILE A 111 -0.08 2.29 -16.85
C ILE A 111 -0.45 1.76 -18.23
N GLU A 112 0.44 0.99 -18.83
CA GLU A 112 0.24 0.33 -20.12
C GLU A 112 0.60 -1.15 -20.02
N ASP A 113 -0.03 -1.96 -20.85
CA ASP A 113 0.39 -3.35 -21.09
C ASP A 113 1.74 -3.33 -21.83
N ASP A 114 2.74 -4.01 -21.30
CA ASP A 114 4.07 -4.11 -21.93
C ASP A 114 4.08 -5.03 -23.16
N GLY A 115 2.98 -5.76 -23.40
CA GLY A 115 2.82 -6.71 -24.50
C GLY A 115 3.68 -7.96 -24.35
N MET A 116 4.28 -8.19 -23.17
CA MET A 116 5.13 -9.34 -22.87
C MET A 116 4.36 -10.34 -22.01
N SER A 117 4.53 -11.63 -22.32
CA SER A 117 3.86 -12.74 -21.63
C SER A 117 4.85 -13.66 -20.91
N ASP A 118 6.03 -13.12 -20.54
CA ASP A 118 7.12 -13.87 -19.92
C ASP A 118 7.40 -13.34 -18.50
N ILE A 119 8.17 -14.11 -17.74
CA ILE A 119 8.63 -13.70 -16.42
C ILE A 119 9.71 -12.63 -16.60
N LEU A 120 9.42 -11.45 -16.08
CA LEU A 120 10.33 -10.33 -15.98
C LEU A 120 10.78 -10.16 -14.54
N VAL A 121 11.87 -9.41 -14.34
CA VAL A 121 12.40 -9.13 -13.01
C VAL A 121 12.37 -7.63 -12.77
N ALA A 122 11.64 -7.21 -11.73
CA ALA A 122 11.68 -5.85 -11.21
C ALA A 122 12.79 -5.73 -10.17
N ALA A 123 13.85 -4.99 -10.51
CA ALA A 123 14.97 -4.71 -9.62
C ALA A 123 14.72 -3.44 -8.80
N PRO A 124 14.95 -3.45 -7.48
CA PRO A 124 14.87 -2.26 -6.62
C PRO A 124 15.79 -1.15 -7.13
N THR A 125 15.28 0.07 -7.22
CA THR A 125 16.08 1.28 -7.45
C THR A 125 16.72 1.80 -6.16
N ASN A 126 16.08 1.52 -5.03
CA ASN A 126 16.57 1.77 -3.68
C ASN A 126 16.43 0.51 -2.81
N PRO A 127 17.42 -0.40 -2.81
CA PRO A 127 17.35 -1.65 -2.03
C PRO A 127 17.23 -1.45 -0.52
N ALA A 128 17.59 -0.27 0.01
CA ALA A 128 17.48 0.06 1.44
C ALA A 128 16.10 0.64 1.82
N HIS A 129 15.17 0.76 0.86
CA HIS A 129 13.82 1.21 1.15
C HIS A 129 13.10 0.18 2.05
N PRO A 130 12.28 0.59 3.04
CA PRO A 130 11.64 -0.32 4.00
C PRO A 130 10.79 -1.44 3.40
N ILE A 131 10.36 -1.30 2.14
CA ILE A 131 9.63 -2.34 1.39
C ILE A 131 10.57 -3.51 1.03
N PHE A 132 11.84 -3.24 0.76
CA PHE A 132 12.85 -4.25 0.43
C PHE A 132 13.76 -4.62 1.60
N ASP A 133 13.99 -3.72 2.55
CA ASP A 133 14.79 -3.96 3.76
C ASP A 133 14.00 -3.49 4.99
N GLY A 134 13.06 -4.34 5.40
CA GLY A 134 12.05 -4.03 6.40
C GLY A 134 12.05 -4.98 7.59
N PRO A 135 11.06 -4.86 8.50
CA PRO A 135 11.01 -5.64 9.73
C PRO A 135 10.85 -7.15 9.52
N PHE A 136 10.41 -7.59 8.34
CA PHE A 136 10.28 -9.00 7.97
C PHE A 136 11.50 -9.55 7.22
N GLY A 137 12.54 -8.72 7.04
CA GLY A 137 13.79 -9.09 6.40
C GLY A 137 13.99 -8.42 5.04
N VAL A 138 14.93 -8.95 4.27
CA VAL A 138 15.33 -8.42 2.97
C VAL A 138 14.59 -9.15 1.85
N ALA A 139 13.87 -8.40 1.02
CA ALA A 139 13.24 -8.88 -0.20
C ALA A 139 14.14 -8.58 -1.42
N PRO A 140 14.57 -9.61 -2.18
CA PRO A 140 15.32 -9.45 -3.43
C PRO A 140 14.45 -8.85 -4.56
N PRO A 141 15.00 -8.66 -5.78
CA PRO A 141 14.19 -8.39 -6.97
C PRO A 141 13.01 -9.36 -7.13
N ILE A 142 11.89 -8.82 -7.60
CA ILE A 142 10.61 -9.52 -7.64
C ILE A 142 10.39 -10.05 -9.06
N PRO A 143 10.15 -11.37 -9.24
CA PRO A 143 9.67 -11.88 -10.50
C PRO A 143 8.22 -11.44 -10.71
N ILE A 144 7.91 -10.97 -11.90
CA ILE A 144 6.59 -10.48 -12.30
C ILE A 144 6.24 -11.16 -13.66
N LEU A 145 5.00 -11.61 -13.85
CA LEU A 145 4.56 -12.43 -14.98
C LEU A 145 3.59 -11.66 -15.87
N GLY A 146 4.12 -11.00 -16.90
CA GLY A 146 3.38 -9.99 -17.68
C GLY A 146 3.07 -8.78 -16.81
N THR A 147 3.56 -7.59 -17.16
CA THR A 147 3.43 -6.44 -16.26
C THR A 147 2.75 -5.26 -16.93
N GLY A 148 2.00 -4.55 -16.10
CA GLY A 148 1.82 -3.14 -16.34
C GLY A 148 3.14 -2.40 -16.17
N ILE A 149 3.52 -1.62 -17.19
CA ILE A 149 4.60 -0.64 -17.09
C ILE A 149 4.02 0.73 -16.81
N PHE A 150 4.62 1.46 -15.88
CA PHE A 150 4.23 2.86 -15.66
C PHE A 150 4.92 3.76 -16.68
N THR A 151 4.16 4.30 -17.63
CA THR A 151 4.66 5.19 -18.68
C THR A 151 4.72 6.66 -18.23
N ASP A 152 3.91 7.02 -17.23
CA ASP A 152 3.98 8.27 -16.49
C ASP A 152 3.73 7.99 -15.00
N LEU A 153 4.58 8.51 -14.12
CA LEU A 153 4.40 8.41 -12.67
C LEU A 153 3.64 9.60 -12.08
N GLY A 154 3.26 10.56 -12.92
CA GLY A 154 2.56 11.75 -12.50
C GLY A 154 3.41 12.63 -11.58
N PRO A 155 2.77 13.56 -10.85
CA PRO A 155 3.48 14.54 -10.03
C PRO A 155 3.90 14.01 -8.64
N TYR A 156 3.36 12.88 -8.19
CA TYR A 156 3.51 12.43 -6.80
C TYR A 156 4.36 11.16 -6.65
N ALA A 157 4.34 10.26 -7.63
CA ALA A 157 4.96 8.95 -7.49
C ALA A 157 6.44 8.96 -7.89
N THR A 158 7.22 8.14 -7.21
CA THR A 158 8.63 7.89 -7.51
C THR A 158 8.86 6.41 -7.79
N PRO A 159 9.74 6.06 -8.75
CA PRO A 159 9.98 4.67 -9.11
C PRO A 159 10.80 3.97 -8.03
N LEU A 160 10.28 2.86 -7.51
CA LEU A 160 10.90 2.08 -6.45
C LEU A 160 11.50 0.75 -6.96
N ALA A 161 10.97 0.21 -8.05
CA ALA A 161 11.59 -0.87 -8.81
C ALA A 161 11.39 -0.65 -10.31
N ARG A 162 12.35 -1.14 -11.10
CA ARG A 162 12.30 -1.08 -12.56
C ARG A 162 12.53 -2.46 -13.14
N LEU A 163 11.86 -2.75 -14.24
CA LEU A 163 12.16 -3.91 -15.05
C LEU A 163 13.65 -3.92 -15.44
N GLN A 164 14.30 -5.07 -15.33
CA GLN A 164 15.70 -5.20 -15.79
C GLN A 164 15.81 -5.02 -17.30
N ILE A 165 14.81 -5.49 -18.06
CA ILE A 165 14.66 -5.26 -19.50
C ILE A 165 13.84 -3.98 -19.70
N GLY A 166 14.26 -3.11 -20.61
CA GLY A 166 13.55 -1.86 -20.94
C GLY A 166 13.61 -0.74 -19.88
N ARG A 167 13.88 -1.08 -18.61
CA ARG A 167 14.06 -0.12 -17.48
C ARG A 167 12.83 0.71 -17.12
N GLN A 168 11.64 0.31 -17.57
CA GLN A 168 10.40 0.95 -17.15
C GLN A 168 10.11 0.70 -15.66
N PRO A 169 9.50 1.66 -14.95
CA PRO A 169 9.01 1.42 -13.59
C PRO A 169 7.91 0.36 -13.55
N ALA A 170 8.02 -0.59 -12.62
CA ALA A 170 7.01 -1.62 -12.34
C ALA A 170 6.53 -1.60 -10.88
N LEU A 171 7.25 -0.87 -10.01
CA LEU A 171 6.85 -0.54 -8.65
C LEU A 171 7.12 0.94 -8.41
N ALA A 172 6.17 1.64 -7.82
CA ALA A 172 6.28 3.03 -7.46
C ALA A 172 5.75 3.29 -6.05
N VAL A 173 6.17 4.40 -5.47
CA VAL A 173 5.74 4.85 -4.14
C VAL A 173 5.40 6.33 -4.17
N ILE A 174 4.34 6.69 -3.45
CA ILE A 174 4.04 8.07 -3.04
C ILE A 174 4.33 8.13 -1.55
N GLU A 175 5.33 8.93 -1.17
CA GLU A 175 5.72 9.09 0.23
C GLU A 175 4.70 9.94 1.00
N ALA A 176 4.65 9.74 2.32
CA ALA A 176 3.79 10.52 3.19
C ALA A 176 4.10 12.03 3.05
N GLY A 177 3.06 12.85 3.03
CA GLY A 177 3.20 14.31 2.91
C GLY A 177 3.44 14.83 1.49
N VAL A 178 3.60 13.96 0.48
CA VAL A 178 3.90 14.38 -0.91
C VAL A 178 2.68 14.97 -1.62
N ILE A 179 1.49 14.38 -1.44
CA ILE A 179 0.25 14.89 -2.07
C ILE A 179 -0.18 16.21 -1.41
N ALA A 180 -0.15 16.24 -0.08
CA ALA A 180 -0.40 17.39 0.76
C ALA A 180 0.22 17.17 2.15
N PRO A 181 0.50 18.21 2.95
CA PRO A 181 0.89 18.04 4.35
C PRO A 181 -0.11 17.13 5.09
N GLY A 182 0.38 16.06 5.70
CA GLY A 182 -0.44 15.07 6.40
C GLY A 182 -1.00 13.93 5.54
N SER A 183 -0.81 13.96 4.22
CA SER A 183 -1.19 12.82 3.35
C SER A 183 -0.43 11.54 3.69
N GLY A 184 -1.09 10.40 3.51
CA GLY A 184 -0.51 9.09 3.75
C GLY A 184 0.34 8.59 2.57
N ARG A 185 0.74 7.32 2.65
CA ARG A 185 1.61 6.66 1.67
C ARG A 185 0.79 5.86 0.66
N VAL A 186 1.32 5.72 -0.54
CA VAL A 186 0.80 4.80 -1.56
C VAL A 186 1.93 3.93 -2.07
N VAL A 187 1.72 2.61 -2.14
CA VAL A 187 2.58 1.69 -2.88
C VAL A 187 1.80 1.18 -4.07
N ILE A 188 2.40 1.24 -5.26
CA ILE A 188 1.77 0.88 -6.53
C ILE A 188 2.65 -0.17 -7.20
N ILE A 189 2.10 -1.35 -7.46
CA ILE A 189 2.76 -2.43 -8.22
C ILE A 189 1.96 -2.71 -9.48
N GLY A 190 2.66 -2.87 -10.61
CA GLY A 190 2.06 -3.07 -11.93
C GLY A 190 1.60 -4.49 -12.24
N ASP A 191 1.68 -5.40 -11.26
CA ASP A 191 1.45 -6.83 -11.43
C ASP A 191 0.95 -7.44 -10.11
N GLY A 192 -0.07 -8.29 -10.18
CA GLY A 192 -0.63 -9.04 -9.05
C GLY A 192 -0.10 -10.48 -8.89
N SER A 193 0.48 -11.07 -9.93
CA SER A 193 1.03 -12.43 -9.97
C SER A 193 2.05 -12.76 -8.87
N PRO A 194 2.85 -11.82 -8.31
CA PRO A 194 3.72 -12.18 -7.20
C PRO A 194 2.92 -12.64 -5.97
N PHE A 195 1.68 -12.19 -5.82
CA PHE A 195 0.86 -12.42 -4.63
C PHE A 195 -0.11 -13.60 -4.74
N VAL A 196 -0.22 -14.23 -5.92
CA VAL A 196 -1.02 -15.46 -6.04
C VAL A 196 -0.33 -16.62 -5.35
N ASP A 197 -1.10 -17.61 -4.91
CA ASP A 197 -0.61 -18.72 -4.12
C ASP A 197 0.52 -19.50 -4.82
N THR A 198 1.37 -20.15 -4.04
CA THR A 198 2.53 -20.91 -4.53
C THR A 198 2.14 -21.98 -5.55
N ALA A 199 0.93 -22.56 -5.42
CA ALA A 199 0.39 -23.55 -6.36
C ALA A 199 0.18 -22.98 -7.77
N ASP A 200 -0.06 -21.67 -7.87
CA ASP A 200 -0.25 -20.92 -9.11
C ASP A 200 1.04 -20.23 -9.58
N GLY A 201 2.18 -20.56 -8.94
CA GLY A 201 3.52 -20.07 -9.32
C GLY A 201 3.94 -18.75 -8.67
N GLY A 202 3.13 -18.20 -7.76
CA GLY A 202 3.43 -16.98 -7.02
C GLY A 202 3.97 -17.22 -5.60
N PHE A 203 3.71 -16.25 -4.73
CA PHE A 203 3.89 -16.22 -3.27
C PHE A 203 5.11 -16.93 -2.67
N SER A 204 6.27 -16.82 -3.33
CA SER A 204 7.54 -17.27 -2.76
C SER A 204 7.84 -16.56 -1.42
N ARG A 205 8.74 -17.14 -0.60
CA ARG A 205 9.24 -16.51 0.65
C ARG A 205 9.69 -15.05 0.44
N TYR A 206 10.28 -14.75 -0.71
CA TYR A 206 10.74 -13.40 -1.04
C TYR A 206 9.57 -12.44 -1.29
N THR A 207 8.55 -12.92 -1.97
CA THR A 207 7.32 -12.15 -2.19
C THR A 207 6.54 -11.96 -0.90
N GLU A 208 6.43 -13.00 -0.06
CA GLU A 208 5.86 -12.90 1.27
C GLU A 208 6.57 -11.81 2.09
N THR A 209 7.91 -11.83 2.11
CA THR A 209 8.72 -10.81 2.81
C THR A 209 8.40 -9.40 2.30
N MET A 210 8.31 -9.23 0.97
CA MET A 210 8.00 -7.95 0.32
C MET A 210 6.58 -7.47 0.64
N LEU A 211 5.58 -8.38 0.63
CA LEU A 211 4.21 -8.10 1.03
C LEU A 211 4.18 -7.61 2.49
N LEU A 212 4.76 -8.37 3.41
CA LEU A 212 4.74 -8.04 4.83
C LEU A 212 5.47 -6.72 5.13
N ASN A 213 6.61 -6.48 4.49
CA ASN A 213 7.31 -5.20 4.59
C ASN A 213 6.48 -4.04 4.02
N THR A 214 5.80 -4.25 2.89
CA THR A 214 4.87 -3.26 2.31
C THR A 214 3.74 -2.92 3.27
N LEU A 215 3.10 -3.94 3.86
CA LEU A 215 2.01 -3.75 4.81
C LEU A 215 2.49 -3.05 6.09
N ALA A 216 3.70 -3.37 6.60
CA ALA A 216 4.27 -2.67 7.74
C ALA A 216 4.66 -1.22 7.43
N TYR A 217 5.14 -0.95 6.22
CA TYR A 217 5.47 0.41 5.76
C TYR A 217 4.21 1.28 5.57
N LEU A 218 3.11 0.67 5.13
CA LEU A 218 1.81 1.32 4.98
C LEU A 218 1.01 1.39 6.29
N ALA A 219 1.33 0.57 7.30
CA ALA A 219 0.65 0.62 8.58
C ALA A 219 0.72 2.05 9.15
N PRO A 220 -0.38 2.56 9.74
CA PRO A 220 -0.36 3.86 10.38
C PRO A 220 0.79 3.88 11.38
N VAL A 221 1.70 4.86 11.23
CA VAL A 221 2.64 5.13 12.31
C VAL A 221 1.77 5.62 13.46
N PRO A 222 1.81 4.97 14.64
CA PRO A 222 1.10 5.49 15.79
C PRO A 222 1.55 6.95 15.95
N GLU A 223 0.63 7.90 15.75
CA GLU A 223 0.87 9.29 16.09
C GLU A 223 1.54 9.26 17.46
N PRO A 224 2.72 9.88 17.65
CA PRO A 224 3.34 9.98 18.96
C PRO A 224 2.37 10.80 19.81
N SER A 225 1.39 10.10 20.39
CA SER A 225 0.28 10.67 21.12
C SER A 225 0.85 11.67 22.11
N GLY A 226 0.18 12.81 22.28
CA GLY A 226 0.61 13.99 23.05
C GLY A 226 1.06 13.77 24.50
N ARG A 227 1.34 12.54 24.93
CA ARG A 227 2.10 12.16 26.12
C ARG A 227 3.50 12.78 26.17
N VAL A 228 4.18 13.00 25.05
CA VAL A 228 5.49 13.71 25.06
C VAL A 228 5.30 15.21 25.32
N LEU A 229 4.22 15.82 24.82
CA LEU A 229 3.89 17.23 25.11
C LEU A 229 3.32 17.44 26.53
N GLY A 230 2.58 16.46 27.06
CA GLY A 230 2.15 16.46 28.46
C GLY A 230 3.31 16.29 29.46
N GLY A 231 4.37 15.55 29.07
CA GLY A 231 5.57 15.37 29.89
C GLY A 231 6.43 16.64 30.05
N MET A 232 6.45 17.52 29.04
CA MET A 232 7.18 18.79 29.13
C MET A 232 6.41 19.90 29.86
N ALA A 233 5.07 19.85 29.87
CA ALA A 233 4.26 20.82 30.60
C ALA A 233 4.28 20.60 32.13
N VAL A 234 4.50 19.37 32.61
CA VAL A 234 4.56 19.06 34.06
C VAL A 234 5.92 19.39 34.69
N ALA A 235 7.00 19.45 33.90
CA ALA A 235 8.32 19.86 34.41
C ALA A 235 8.44 21.38 34.68
N GLY A 236 7.50 22.19 34.18
CA GLY A 236 7.52 23.66 34.32
C GLY A 236 6.85 24.23 35.58
N LEU A 237 6.15 23.40 36.39
CA LEU A 237 5.29 23.91 37.48
C LEU A 237 5.72 23.55 38.91
N VAL A 238 6.97 23.07 39.11
CA VAL A 238 7.50 22.72 40.46
C VAL A 238 8.52 23.75 40.99
N ALA A 239 8.86 24.81 40.26
CA ALA A 239 9.91 25.76 40.67
C ALA A 239 9.42 27.05 41.37
N VAL A 240 8.21 27.11 41.93
CA VAL A 240 7.74 28.31 42.67
C VAL A 240 7.03 27.94 43.98
N VAL A 241 7.72 27.31 44.93
CA VAL A 241 7.32 27.37 46.34
C VAL A 241 8.55 27.31 47.26
N ARG A 242 8.71 28.36 48.08
CA ARG A 242 9.48 28.49 49.34
C ARG A 242 11.00 28.72 49.29
N THR A 243 11.37 30.00 49.35
CA THR A 243 12.31 30.51 50.37
C THR A 243 11.81 31.83 50.97
N ARG A 244 11.03 31.74 52.05
CA ARG A 244 10.90 32.82 53.05
C ARG A 244 11.01 32.20 54.44
N ARG A 245 12.14 32.42 55.12
CA ARG A 245 12.33 32.41 56.58
C ARG A 245 13.57 33.26 56.88
N CYS A 246 13.39 34.51 57.30
CA CYS A 246 13.22 35.00 58.67
C CYS A 246 14.55 35.29 59.39
N ARG A 247 14.76 36.59 59.59
CA ARG A 247 15.71 37.25 60.51
C ARG A 247 15.43 36.92 61.98
N ARG A 248 16.51 36.88 62.77
CA ARG A 248 16.74 37.16 64.22
C ARG A 248 17.83 36.16 64.67
N VAL A 249 18.94 36.54 65.28
CA VAL A 249 19.15 37.51 66.38
C VAL A 249 20.17 38.59 65.98
#